data_AF-A0A847WC85-F1
#
_entry.id   AF-A0A847WC85-F1
#
_cell.length_a   1.000
_cell.length_b   1.000
_cell.length_c   1.000
_cell.angle_alpha   90.00
_cell.angle_beta   90.00
_cell.angle_gamma   90.00
#
_symmetry.space_group_name_H-M   'P 1'
#
loop_
_entity.id
_entity.type
_entity.pdbx_description
1 polymer ?
#
loop_
_entity_poly.entity_id
_entity_poly.type
_entity_poly.pdbx_seq_one_letter_code
_entity_poly.pdbx_strand_id
1 'polypeptide(L)'
;LDHPLHTAMGNNGMTRMNLLGASGRPITEEYIEQFGIEAYAEFDKFEYIKLHGQKAYDEKFGDLEAIGCWGTWEPCHKMMLGHGIVGVENLGGDLDKVSGKRFRFYCFPLRWYLGDGSMARCVAEIDEDDLNDVPTRTYTYGGNI
;
A
#
# COMPACT_ATOMS: atom_id res chain seq x y z
N LEU A 1 5.88 1.01 14.05
CA LEU A 1 6.59 0.21 13.03
C LEU A 1 6.08 -1.22 12.96
N ASP A 2 5.19 -1.64 13.87
CA ASP A 2 4.69 -3.02 13.92
C ASP A 2 3.16 -3.00 13.70
N HIS A 3 2.74 -2.72 12.45
CA HIS A 3 1.35 -2.87 12.05
C HIS A 3 1.22 -4.13 11.17
N PRO A 4 0.39 -5.12 11.53
CA PRO A 4 0.22 -6.35 10.76
C PRO A 4 -0.75 -6.23 9.57
N LEU A 5 -1.00 -5.02 9.04
CA LEU A 5 -1.83 -4.86 7.84
C LEU A 5 -0.92 -5.07 6.65
N HIS A 6 -0.91 -6.32 6.18
CA HIS A 6 0.04 -6.74 5.17
C HIS A 6 -0.58 -6.68 3.77
N THR A 7 0.02 -5.86 2.92
CA THR A 7 -0.25 -5.81 1.48
C THR A 7 1.04 -6.10 0.69
N ALA A 8 1.85 -7.03 1.19
CA ALA A 8 3.05 -7.50 0.49
C ALA A 8 2.65 -8.24 -0.80
N MET A 9 2.85 -7.55 -1.94
CA MET A 9 2.73 -8.13 -3.28
C MET A 9 3.78 -9.23 -3.53
N GLY A 10 4.96 -9.12 -2.91
CA GLY A 10 6.02 -10.10 -3.02
C GLY A 10 5.68 -11.46 -2.41
N ASN A 11 6.46 -12.49 -2.77
CA ASN A 11 6.19 -13.87 -2.35
C ASN A 11 6.85 -14.25 -1.01
N ASN A 12 7.25 -13.26 -0.22
CA ASN A 12 7.96 -13.47 1.03
C ASN A 12 7.00 -13.77 2.18
N GLY A 13 7.26 -14.87 2.91
CA GLY A 13 6.59 -15.15 4.18
C GLY A 13 5.11 -15.53 4.08
N MET A 14 4.43 -15.53 5.23
CA MET A 14 3.06 -16.03 5.40
C MET A 14 1.99 -15.07 4.87
N THR A 15 2.30 -13.79 4.72
CA THR A 15 1.37 -12.72 4.35
C THR A 15 1.46 -12.33 2.87
N ARG A 16 2.01 -13.22 2.04
CA ARG A 16 2.09 -13.08 0.58
C ARG A 16 0.70 -12.85 -0.03
N MET A 17 0.47 -11.66 -0.54
CA MET A 17 -0.78 -11.24 -1.18
C MET A 17 -0.54 -11.06 -2.68
N ASN A 18 -0.01 -12.09 -3.35
CA ASN A 18 0.15 -12.16 -4.79
C ASN A 18 -1.20 -12.46 -5.48
N LEU A 19 -2.14 -11.53 -5.32
CA LEU A 19 -3.50 -11.61 -5.82
C LEU A 19 -3.52 -11.60 -7.36
N LEU A 20 -4.68 -11.91 -7.94
CA LEU A 20 -4.88 -11.75 -9.39
C LEU A 20 -5.06 -10.27 -9.71
N GLY A 21 -4.29 -9.78 -10.69
CA GLY A 21 -4.39 -8.44 -11.24
C GLY A 21 -5.49 -8.31 -12.29
N ALA A 22 -5.48 -7.20 -13.02
CA ALA A 22 -6.55 -6.86 -13.96
C ALA A 22 -6.61 -7.80 -15.17
N SER A 23 -5.47 -8.41 -15.55
CA SER A 23 -5.40 -9.40 -16.62
C SER A 23 -5.77 -10.82 -16.17
N GLY A 24 -6.03 -11.01 -14.87
CA GLY A 24 -6.24 -12.33 -14.27
C GLY A 24 -4.94 -13.12 -14.05
N ARG A 25 -3.78 -12.50 -14.23
CA ARG A 25 -2.46 -13.04 -13.87
C ARG A 25 -2.04 -12.53 -12.49
N PRO A 26 -1.07 -13.16 -11.82
CA PRO A 26 -0.56 -12.66 -10.56
C PRO A 26 -0.08 -11.21 -10.66
N ILE A 27 -0.42 -10.37 -9.68
CA ILE A 27 -0.04 -8.95 -9.67
C ILE A 27 1.47 -8.74 -9.77
N THR A 28 2.28 -9.69 -9.30
CA THR A 28 3.74 -9.63 -9.44
C THR A 28 4.18 -9.68 -10.90
N GLU A 29 3.52 -10.51 -11.73
CA GLU A 29 3.82 -10.58 -13.17
C GLU A 29 3.45 -9.28 -13.88
N GLU A 30 2.24 -8.77 -13.63
CA GLU A 30 1.78 -7.51 -14.22
C GLU A 30 2.69 -6.34 -13.80
N TYR A 31 3.12 -6.30 -12.54
CA TYR A 31 4.02 -5.27 -12.03
C TYR A 31 5.40 -5.34 -12.67
N ILE A 32 5.98 -6.54 -12.81
CA ILE A 32 7.29 -6.73 -13.46
C ILE A 32 7.22 -6.30 -14.94
N GLU A 33 6.15 -6.63 -15.65
CA GLU A 33 5.99 -6.21 -17.04
C GLU A 33 5.87 -4.69 -17.18
N GLN A 34 5.18 -4.04 -16.26
CA GLN A 34 4.94 -2.61 -16.32
C GLN A 34 6.14 -1.78 -15.84
N PHE A 35 6.81 -2.21 -14.78
CA PHE A 35 7.83 -1.42 -14.07
C PHE A 35 9.23 -2.04 -14.06
N GLY A 36 9.36 -3.29 -14.50
CA GLY A 36 10.63 -4.01 -14.57
C GLY A 36 10.98 -4.80 -13.30
N ILE A 37 11.93 -5.72 -13.45
CA ILE A 37 12.36 -6.63 -12.38
C ILE A 37 13.10 -5.92 -11.24
N GLU A 38 13.84 -4.84 -11.55
CA GLU A 38 14.52 -4.03 -10.53
C GLU A 38 13.52 -3.34 -9.60
N ALA A 39 12.40 -2.84 -10.13
CA ALA A 39 11.34 -2.26 -9.31
C ALA A 39 10.66 -3.33 -8.43
N TYR A 40 10.43 -4.52 -8.98
CA TYR A 40 9.85 -5.64 -8.22
C TYR A 40 10.75 -6.15 -7.09
N ALA A 41 12.08 -6.14 -7.28
CA ALA A 41 13.02 -6.59 -6.26
C ALA A 41 12.90 -5.85 -4.92
N GLU A 42 12.43 -4.61 -4.90
CA GLU A 42 12.16 -3.88 -3.65
C GLU A 42 11.05 -4.53 -2.78
N PHE A 43 10.23 -5.39 -3.38
CA PHE A 43 9.14 -6.12 -2.73
C PHE A 43 9.46 -7.61 -2.50
N ASP A 44 10.58 -8.14 -3.03
CA ASP A 44 10.90 -9.57 -3.02
C ASP A 44 12.33 -9.87 -2.55
N LYS A 45 12.48 -10.74 -1.55
CA LYS A 45 13.79 -11.05 -0.96
C LYS A 45 14.74 -11.68 -1.93
N PHE A 46 14.24 -12.71 -2.57
CA PHE A 46 15.06 -13.56 -3.38
C PHE A 46 15.42 -12.84 -4.67
N GLU A 47 14.48 -12.05 -5.22
CA GLU A 47 14.79 -11.23 -6.39
C GLU A 47 15.77 -10.09 -6.05
N TYR A 48 15.64 -9.41 -4.90
CA TYR A 48 16.63 -8.40 -4.48
C TYR A 48 18.02 -8.98 -4.31
N ILE A 49 18.15 -10.10 -3.62
CA ILE A 49 19.44 -10.78 -3.41
C ILE A 49 20.02 -11.25 -4.74
N LYS A 50 19.19 -11.75 -5.65
CA LYS A 50 19.62 -12.20 -6.98
C LYS A 50 20.15 -11.04 -7.84
N LEU A 51 19.52 -9.87 -7.79
CA LEU A 51 19.93 -8.70 -8.57
C LEU A 51 21.10 -7.93 -7.94
N HIS A 52 21.11 -7.78 -6.62
CA HIS A 52 22.02 -6.87 -5.91
C HIS A 52 23.02 -7.57 -4.98
N GLY A 53 22.83 -8.86 -4.72
CA GLY A 53 23.67 -9.67 -3.84
C GLY A 53 23.29 -9.60 -2.36
N GLN A 54 23.70 -10.62 -1.61
CA GLN A 54 23.42 -10.75 -0.17
C GLN A 54 23.95 -9.56 0.63
N LYS A 55 25.14 -9.05 0.29
CA LYS A 55 25.74 -7.91 1.01
C LYS A 55 24.87 -6.65 0.93
N ALA A 56 24.42 -6.28 -0.26
CA ALA A 56 23.55 -5.12 -0.46
C ALA A 56 22.20 -5.29 0.23
N TYR A 57 21.71 -6.53 0.27
CA TYR A 57 20.51 -6.89 1.00
C TYR A 57 20.67 -6.68 2.51
N ASP A 58 21.73 -7.25 3.11
CA ASP A 58 22.00 -7.14 4.54
C ASP A 58 22.22 -5.69 4.97
N GLU A 59 22.92 -4.88 4.17
CA GLU A 59 23.12 -3.44 4.43
C GLU A 59 21.79 -2.66 4.47
N LYS A 60 20.80 -3.04 3.66
CA LYS A 60 19.53 -2.32 3.54
C LYS A 60 18.43 -2.84 4.48
N PHE A 61 18.43 -4.14 4.73
CA PHE A 61 17.33 -4.85 5.39
C PHE A 61 17.76 -5.67 6.61
N GLY A 62 19.07 -5.84 6.88
CA GLY A 62 19.57 -6.68 7.96
C GLY A 62 19.02 -6.31 9.34
N ASP A 63 18.97 -5.02 9.66
CA ASP A 63 18.40 -4.55 10.94
C ASP A 63 16.91 -4.86 11.06
N LEU A 64 16.15 -4.82 9.95
CA LEU A 64 14.74 -5.18 9.94
C LEU A 64 14.53 -6.69 10.02
N GLU A 65 15.33 -7.47 9.31
CA GLU A 65 15.29 -8.94 9.38
C GLU A 65 15.61 -9.43 10.80
N ALA A 66 16.50 -8.74 11.51
CA ALA A 66 16.84 -9.06 12.90
C ALA A 66 15.67 -8.84 13.88
N ILE A 67 14.71 -7.98 13.56
CA ILE A 67 13.48 -7.79 14.34
C ILE A 67 12.60 -9.06 14.24
N GLY A 68 12.69 -9.80 13.14
CA GLY A 68 11.94 -11.04 12.94
C GLY A 68 10.44 -10.84 12.65
N CYS A 69 10.01 -9.61 12.36
CA CYS A 69 8.64 -9.32 11.97
C CYS A 69 8.45 -9.51 10.45
N TRP A 70 7.28 -10.04 10.09
CA TRP A 70 6.83 -10.10 8.71
C TRP A 70 6.54 -8.66 8.27
N GLY A 71 7.29 -8.10 7.32
CA GLY A 71 7.13 -6.68 6.95
C GLY A 71 8.35 -6.00 6.36
N THR A 72 9.53 -6.65 6.33
CA THR A 72 10.71 -6.15 5.61
C THR A 72 10.41 -5.71 4.17
N TRP A 73 9.37 -6.31 3.57
CA TRP A 73 9.01 -6.27 2.16
C TRP A 73 7.88 -5.30 1.79
N GLU A 74 7.56 -4.36 2.70
CA GLU A 74 6.54 -3.34 2.48
C GLU A 74 7.20 -1.96 2.44
N PRO A 75 7.79 -1.57 1.30
CA PRO A 75 8.59 -0.35 1.18
C PRO A 75 7.78 0.89 1.58
N CYS A 76 6.49 0.94 1.24
CA CYS A 76 5.59 2.03 1.62
C CYS A 76 5.45 2.18 3.13
N HIS A 77 5.18 1.10 3.86
CA HIS A 77 5.06 1.16 5.32
C HIS A 77 6.37 1.56 5.99
N LYS A 78 7.49 0.97 5.56
CA LYS A 78 8.82 1.30 6.10
C LYS A 78 9.15 2.79 5.90
N MET A 79 9.07 3.26 4.66
CA MET A 79 9.50 4.62 4.32
C MET A 79 8.54 5.68 4.87
N MET A 80 7.23 5.46 4.80
CA MET A 80 6.26 6.47 5.22
C MET A 80 6.15 6.50 6.74
N LEU A 81 5.83 5.36 7.38
CA LEU A 81 5.64 5.32 8.84
C LEU A 81 6.95 5.57 9.60
N GLY A 82 8.09 5.12 9.05
CA GLY A 82 9.41 5.43 9.62
C GLY A 82 9.72 6.93 9.67
N HIS A 83 9.08 7.73 8.82
CA HIS A 83 9.16 9.18 8.80
C HIS A 83 7.94 9.87 9.43
N GLY A 84 7.10 9.12 10.16
CA GLY A 84 5.89 9.65 10.82
C GLY A 84 4.75 9.99 9.85
N ILE A 85 4.81 9.51 8.62
CA ILE A 85 3.77 9.70 7.59
C ILE A 85 2.83 8.50 7.63
N VAL A 86 1.55 8.76 7.91
CA VAL A 86 0.52 7.71 8.02
C VAL A 86 -0.03 7.33 6.64
N GLY A 87 -0.39 6.05 6.50
CA GLY A 87 -1.12 5.52 5.35
C GLY A 87 -2.64 5.49 5.62
N VAL A 88 -3.42 5.53 4.54
CA VAL A 88 -4.86 5.21 4.58
C VAL A 88 -5.10 4.15 3.52
N GLU A 89 -5.58 2.98 3.96
CA GLU A 89 -5.82 1.82 3.11
C GLU A 89 -7.31 1.64 2.84
N ASN A 90 -7.64 0.82 1.82
CA ASN A 90 -9.01 0.49 1.44
C ASN A 90 -9.91 1.71 1.14
N LEU A 91 -9.32 2.83 0.70
CA LEU A 91 -10.08 4.00 0.29
C LEU A 91 -11.06 3.64 -0.83
N GLY A 92 -12.34 3.90 -0.57
CA GLY A 92 -13.43 3.76 -1.50
C GLY A 92 -14.12 5.10 -1.75
N GLY A 93 -15.42 5.04 -2.03
CA GLY A 93 -16.24 6.20 -2.39
C GLY A 93 -16.02 6.70 -3.82
N ASP A 94 -16.02 8.03 -3.94
CA ASP A 94 -16.01 8.77 -5.20
C ASP A 94 -14.59 9.19 -5.63
N LEU A 95 -13.59 8.32 -5.47
CA LEU A 95 -12.18 8.64 -5.81
C LEU A 95 -12.01 9.14 -7.23
N ASP A 96 -12.72 8.56 -8.20
CA ASP A 96 -12.65 8.96 -9.60
C ASP A 96 -13.09 10.42 -9.81
N LYS A 97 -14.00 10.94 -8.98
CA LYS A 97 -14.47 12.33 -9.06
C LYS A 97 -13.38 13.34 -8.69
N VAL A 98 -12.37 12.92 -7.91
CA VAL A 98 -11.28 13.80 -7.41
C VAL A 98 -9.89 13.40 -7.93
N SER A 99 -9.81 12.37 -8.78
CA SER A 99 -8.54 11.90 -9.33
C SER A 99 -7.87 12.96 -10.19
N GLY A 100 -6.56 13.19 -9.96
CA GLY A 100 -5.79 14.23 -10.65
C GLY A 100 -6.12 15.67 -10.21
N LYS A 101 -6.98 15.86 -9.20
CA LYS A 101 -7.38 17.18 -8.68
C LYS A 101 -6.68 17.49 -7.37
N ARG A 102 -6.54 18.78 -7.07
CA ARG A 102 -6.14 19.25 -5.74
C ARG A 102 -7.40 19.44 -4.90
N PHE A 103 -7.46 18.81 -3.74
CA PHE A 103 -8.58 18.92 -2.80
C PHE A 103 -8.07 18.87 -1.36
N ARG A 104 -8.93 19.23 -0.40
CA ARG A 104 -8.66 19.08 1.03
C ARG A 104 -9.08 17.69 1.47
N PHE A 105 -8.14 16.92 2.01
CA PHE A 105 -8.40 15.57 2.51
C PHE A 105 -8.50 15.57 4.03
N TYR A 106 -9.63 15.10 4.56
CA TYR A 106 -9.82 14.87 5.98
C TYR A 106 -9.90 13.38 6.26
N CYS A 107 -9.18 12.93 7.28
CA CYS A 107 -9.21 11.56 7.76
C CYS A 107 -9.37 11.60 9.28
N PHE A 108 -10.48 11.05 9.77
CA PHE A 108 -10.84 11.07 11.18
C PHE A 108 -10.76 9.67 11.78
N PRO A 109 -9.58 9.24 12.26
CA PRO A 109 -9.41 7.92 12.88
C PRO A 109 -10.07 7.87 14.26
N LEU A 110 -10.53 6.68 14.66
CA LEU A 110 -10.92 6.44 16.05
C LEU A 110 -9.72 6.58 16.97
N ARG A 111 -9.91 7.24 18.12
CA ARG A 111 -8.89 7.38 19.16
C ARG A 111 -8.78 6.10 19.98
N TRP A 112 -8.09 5.12 19.42
CA TRP A 112 -7.77 3.87 20.10
C TRP A 112 -6.55 4.05 21.02
N TYR A 113 -6.68 3.73 22.31
CA TYR A 113 -5.58 3.83 23.26
C TYR A 113 -4.47 2.81 22.92
N LEU A 114 -3.27 3.30 22.60
CA LEU A 114 -2.14 2.49 22.12
C LEU A 114 -2.43 1.74 20.81
N GLY A 115 -3.34 2.25 19.97
CA GLY A 115 -3.62 1.64 18.67
C GLY A 115 -2.62 2.09 17.60
N ASP A 116 -2.13 1.14 16.80
CA ASP A 116 -1.25 1.39 15.65
C ASP A 116 -2.03 1.80 14.38
N GLY A 117 -3.36 1.67 14.40
CA GLY A 117 -4.27 2.02 13.32
C GLY A 117 -5.72 1.93 13.78
N SER A 118 -6.64 2.51 13.01
CA SER A 118 -8.07 2.36 13.24
C SER A 118 -8.88 2.63 11.98
N MET A 119 -10.12 2.15 11.95
CA MET A 119 -11.07 2.58 10.93
C MET A 119 -11.23 4.11 11.00
N ALA A 120 -11.16 4.75 9.83
CA ALA A 120 -11.30 6.18 9.70
C ALA A 120 -12.36 6.53 8.67
N ARG A 121 -13.12 7.60 8.92
CA ARG A 121 -13.95 8.20 7.88
C ARG A 121 -13.09 9.19 7.11
N CYS A 122 -12.93 8.94 5.82
CA CYS A 122 -12.23 9.85 4.91
C CYS A 122 -13.23 10.74 4.16
N VAL A 123 -12.89 12.00 3.96
CA VAL A 123 -13.71 13.01 3.27
C VAL A 123 -12.81 13.86 2.39
N ALA A 124 -13.21 14.05 1.13
CA ALA A 124 -12.62 15.03 0.24
C ALA A 124 -13.52 16.27 0.18
N GLU A 125 -12.94 17.45 0.37
CA GLU A 125 -13.59 18.74 0.14
C GLU A 125 -12.92 19.40 -1.08
N ILE A 126 -13.74 19.70 -2.09
CA ILE A 126 -13.36 20.25 -3.39
C ILE A 126 -14.49 21.15 -3.90
N ASP A 127 -14.18 22.12 -4.76
CA ASP A 127 -15.19 22.87 -5.50
C ASP A 127 -15.95 21.92 -6.45
N GLU A 128 -17.26 22.09 -6.55
CA GLU A 128 -18.11 21.23 -7.39
C GLU A 128 -17.75 21.38 -8.88
N ASP A 129 -17.36 22.59 -9.29
CA ASP A 129 -16.93 22.88 -10.67
C ASP A 129 -15.61 22.16 -11.04
N ASP A 130 -14.83 21.73 -10.05
CA ASP A 130 -13.56 21.03 -10.24
C ASP A 130 -13.71 19.50 -10.30
N LEU A 131 -14.90 18.95 -10.02
CA LEU A 131 -15.14 17.51 -10.07
C LEU A 131 -14.96 16.96 -11.48
N ASN A 132 -14.41 15.74 -11.57
CA ASN A 132 -14.41 15.01 -12.82
C ASN A 132 -15.85 14.55 -13.14
N ASP A 133 -16.26 14.69 -14.41
CA ASP A 133 -17.54 14.18 -14.90
C ASP A 133 -17.46 12.65 -15.07
N VAL A 134 -17.66 11.95 -13.95
CA VAL A 134 -17.72 10.49 -13.88
C VAL A 134 -19.01 10.06 -13.20
N PRO A 135 -19.58 8.90 -13.57
CA PRO A 135 -20.82 8.41 -12.96
C PRO A 135 -20.73 8.32 -11.43
N THR A 136 -21.80 8.70 -10.74
CA THR A 136 -21.86 8.50 -9.28
C THR A 136 -21.88 7.02 -8.96
N ARG A 137 -20.97 6.61 -8.07
CA ARG A 137 -20.86 5.21 -7.68
C ARG A 137 -22.00 4.84 -6.73
N THR A 138 -22.79 3.85 -7.13
CA THR A 138 -23.85 3.29 -6.28
C THR A 138 -23.32 2.05 -5.58
N TYR A 139 -23.22 2.10 -4.26
CA TYR A 139 -22.88 0.93 -3.46
C TYR A 139 -24.13 0.17 -3.05
N THR A 140 -24.13 -1.14 -3.23
CA THR A 140 -25.02 -2.04 -2.50
C THR A 140 -24.47 -2.24 -1.08
N TYR A 141 -25.25 -2.85 -0.18
CA TYR A 141 -24.83 -3.11 1.20
C TYR A 141 -23.45 -3.78 1.26
N GLY A 142 -22.50 -3.17 1.99
CA GLY A 142 -21.17 -3.73 2.24
C GLY A 142 -20.04 -3.35 1.28
N GLY A 143 -20.23 -2.37 0.38
CA GLY A 143 -19.12 -1.82 -0.42
C GLY A 143 -18.13 -1.02 0.42
N ASN A 144 -16.84 -1.01 0.02
CA ASN A 144 -15.81 -0.15 0.64
C ASN A 144 -16.26 1.32 0.55
N ILE A 145 -16.53 1.94 1.71
CA ILE A 145 -16.98 3.33 1.87
C ILE A 145 -15.77 4.21 2.20
#